data_AF-A0A1Y5HSS3-F1
#
_entry.id   AF-A0A1Y5HSS3-F1
#
_cell.length_a   1.000
_cell.length_b   1.000
_cell.length_c   1.000
_cell.angle_alpha   90.00
_cell.angle_beta   90.00
_cell.angle_gamma   90.00
#
_symmetry.space_group_name_H-M   'P 1'
#
loop_
_entity.id
_entity.type
_entity.pdbx_description
1 polymer ?
#
loop_
_entity_poly.entity_id
_entity_poly.type
_entity_poly.pdbx_seq_one_letter_code
_entity_poly.pdbx_strand_id
1 'polypeptide(L)'
;MADKQSNSFSTTQLAKKLNRDAKDVFSLLSDRGWIKREGKVWRLTAKGEFEGGRYTQHEKFGEYIVWPEEIKQHRLFDSESFIFLTASQLGKSYKIPAKRMNLILSELGWIERFHHGWKLTLLGQAVGGQQVEHESTGMPYAQWPEQVRHNLQFKATLEKLSKHNEHLSKEADFFIANGGLCECLDGHQVESAALAEIDNWLYIAGISHAYRREIPTELDHGTEKIKESISCDFYLPNG
;
A
#
# COMPACT_ATOMS: atom_id res chain seq x y z
N MET A 1 21.48 24.38 -37.13
CA MET A 1 21.47 23.31 -36.11
C MET A 1 20.09 23.35 -35.48
N ALA A 2 19.26 22.35 -35.77
CA ALA A 2 17.86 22.35 -35.37
C ALA A 2 17.74 22.10 -33.87
N ASP A 3 17.01 23.00 -33.21
CA ASP A 3 16.68 22.95 -31.78
C ASP A 3 15.98 21.63 -31.48
N LYS A 4 16.64 20.76 -30.71
CA LYS A 4 16.00 19.57 -30.15
C LYS A 4 14.97 20.12 -29.17
N GLN A 5 13.69 20.01 -29.49
CA GLN A 5 12.58 20.27 -28.56
C GLN A 5 12.81 19.40 -27.32
N SER A 6 13.45 19.99 -26.31
CA SER A 6 13.72 19.32 -25.06
C SER A 6 12.40 19.29 -24.30
N ASN A 7 11.80 18.09 -24.22
CA ASN A 7 10.63 17.88 -23.39
C ASN A 7 10.98 18.34 -21.97
N SER A 8 10.32 19.40 -21.53
CA SER A 8 10.49 19.95 -20.19
C SER A 8 9.21 19.71 -19.41
N PHE A 9 9.36 19.31 -18.16
CA PHE A 9 8.26 18.97 -17.28
C PHE A 9 8.19 19.95 -16.12
N SER A 10 6.99 20.40 -15.77
CA SER A 10 6.79 21.12 -14.50
C SER A 10 7.16 20.20 -13.33
N THR A 11 7.49 20.76 -12.15
CA THR A 11 7.78 19.95 -10.95
C THR A 11 6.67 18.94 -10.63
N THR A 12 5.40 19.32 -10.84
CA THR A 12 4.25 18.42 -10.66
C THR A 12 4.21 17.29 -11.71
N GLN A 13 4.55 17.59 -12.97
CA GLN A 13 4.65 16.57 -14.03
C GLN A 13 5.85 15.65 -13.80
N LEU A 14 6.97 16.19 -13.32
CA LEU A 14 8.15 15.45 -12.92
C LEU A 14 7.80 14.48 -11.79
N ALA A 15 7.08 14.93 -10.76
CA ALA A 15 6.59 14.09 -9.68
C ALA A 15 5.74 12.92 -10.20
N LYS A 16 4.78 13.18 -11.10
CA LYS A 16 3.99 12.11 -11.75
C LYS A 16 4.86 11.11 -12.52
N LYS A 17 5.88 11.58 -13.26
CA LYS A 17 6.81 10.72 -14.00
C LYS A 17 7.70 9.89 -13.07
N LEU A 18 8.06 10.43 -11.91
CA LEU A 18 8.77 9.73 -10.84
C LEU A 18 7.85 8.84 -10.00
N ASN A 19 6.54 8.86 -10.26
CA ASN A 19 5.51 8.21 -9.46
C ASN A 19 5.59 8.64 -7.98
N ARG A 20 5.70 9.95 -7.72
CA ARG A 20 5.80 10.56 -6.38
C ARG A 20 4.75 11.64 -6.18
N ASP A 21 4.50 11.99 -4.92
CA ASP A 21 3.70 13.16 -4.59
C ASP A 21 4.45 14.45 -4.98
N ALA A 22 3.72 15.45 -5.45
CA ALA A 22 4.32 16.71 -5.85
C ALA A 22 5.01 17.38 -4.65
N LYS A 23 4.40 17.34 -3.47
CA LYS A 23 4.90 17.95 -2.25
C LYS A 23 6.25 17.38 -1.83
N ASP A 24 6.46 16.07 -2.01
CA ASP A 24 7.72 15.41 -1.69
C ASP A 24 8.83 15.86 -2.63
N VAL A 25 8.52 15.96 -3.93
CA VAL A 25 9.49 16.44 -4.93
C VAL A 25 9.83 17.91 -4.68
N PHE A 26 8.85 18.76 -4.35
CA PHE A 26 9.11 20.14 -3.96
C PHE A 26 9.98 20.23 -2.70
N SER A 27 9.70 19.42 -1.69
CA SER A 27 10.48 19.39 -0.44
C SER A 27 11.91 18.91 -0.71
N LEU A 28 12.09 17.83 -1.48
CA LEU A 28 13.40 17.31 -1.87
C LEU A 28 14.25 18.34 -2.62
N LEU A 29 13.65 19.03 -3.60
CA LEU A 29 14.32 20.09 -4.35
C LEU A 29 14.67 21.28 -3.45
N SER A 30 13.80 21.60 -2.49
CA SER A 30 14.02 22.67 -1.52
C SER A 30 15.15 22.33 -0.54
N ASP A 31 15.13 21.14 0.06
CA ASP A 31 16.13 20.66 1.03
C ASP A 31 17.52 20.60 0.42
N ARG A 32 17.59 20.36 -0.88
CA ARG A 32 18.86 20.28 -1.63
C ARG A 32 19.28 21.63 -2.21
N GLY A 33 18.48 22.66 -1.95
CA GLY A 33 18.74 24.05 -2.30
C GLY A 33 18.57 24.36 -3.78
N TRP A 34 17.84 23.53 -4.54
CA TRP A 34 17.58 23.76 -5.98
C TRP A 34 16.45 24.77 -6.17
N ILE A 35 15.49 24.78 -5.25
CA ILE A 35 14.44 25.78 -5.19
C ILE A 35 14.37 26.35 -3.77
N LYS A 36 13.78 27.53 -3.64
CA LYS A 36 13.51 28.18 -2.36
C LYS A 36 12.10 28.72 -2.36
N ARG A 37 11.47 28.77 -1.19
CA ARG A 37 10.13 29.34 -1.04
C ARG A 37 10.24 30.82 -0.71
N GLU A 38 9.73 31.67 -1.60
CA GLU A 38 9.62 33.12 -1.36
C GLU A 38 8.14 33.48 -1.28
N GLY A 39 7.64 33.63 -0.05
CA GLY A 39 6.22 33.85 0.21
C GLY A 39 5.36 32.65 -0.24
N LYS A 40 4.49 32.87 -1.22
CA LYS A 40 3.59 31.84 -1.76
C LYS A 40 4.13 31.13 -3.01
N VAL A 41 5.32 31.50 -3.50
CA VAL A 41 5.83 31.02 -4.79
C VAL A 41 7.17 30.30 -4.60
N TRP A 42 7.37 29.22 -5.35
CA TRP A 42 8.65 28.54 -5.45
C TRP A 42 9.54 29.24 -6.47
N ARG A 43 10.74 29.64 -6.04
CA ARG A 43 11.75 30.28 -6.87
C ARG A 43 12.93 29.35 -7.08
N LEU A 44 13.39 29.29 -8.32
CA LEU A 44 14.61 28.59 -8.70
C LEU A 44 15.83 29.30 -8.10
N THR A 45 16.78 28.53 -7.57
CA THR A 45 18.06 29.06 -7.09
C THR A 45 19.13 28.92 -8.19
N ALA A 46 20.28 29.59 -8.01
CA ALA A 46 21.42 29.41 -8.92
C ALA A 46 21.87 27.94 -9.04
N LYS A 47 21.72 27.14 -7.98
CA LYS A 47 22.00 25.70 -8.02
C LYS A 47 20.96 24.95 -8.84
N GLY A 48 19.68 25.30 -8.71
CA GLY A 48 18.62 24.71 -9.53
C GLY A 48 18.77 25.04 -11.01
N GLU A 49 19.19 26.26 -11.34
CA GLU A 49 19.53 26.66 -12.72
C GLU A 49 20.72 25.87 -13.26
N PHE A 50 21.77 25.68 -12.47
CA PHE A 50 22.92 24.87 -12.83
C PHE A 50 22.54 23.41 -13.15
N GLU A 51 21.60 22.85 -12.40
CA GLU A 51 21.07 21.49 -12.61
C GLU A 51 20.03 21.43 -13.75
N GLY A 52 19.85 22.53 -14.50
CA GLY A 52 19.06 22.58 -15.73
C GLY A 52 17.62 23.07 -15.57
N GLY A 53 17.21 23.46 -14.35
CA GLY A 53 15.91 24.10 -14.11
C GLY A 53 15.79 25.43 -14.85
N ARG A 54 14.59 25.73 -15.36
CA ARG A 54 14.30 26.95 -16.12
C ARG A 54 12.93 27.48 -15.77
N TYR A 55 12.69 28.77 -16.01
CA TYR A 55 11.33 29.32 -15.97
C TYR A 55 10.65 29.17 -17.34
N THR A 56 9.35 28.89 -17.31
CA THR A 56 8.48 29.02 -18.48
C THR A 56 7.21 29.77 -18.09
N GLN A 57 6.54 30.36 -19.09
CA GLN A 57 5.28 31.05 -18.90
C GLN A 57 4.14 30.24 -19.52
N HIS A 58 3.00 30.22 -18.82
CA HIS A 58 1.76 29.67 -19.35
C HIS A 58 0.62 30.66 -19.08
N GLU A 59 -0.21 30.90 -20.10
CA GLU A 59 -1.28 31.92 -20.07
C GLU A 59 -2.21 31.80 -18.86
N LYS A 60 -2.51 30.56 -18.43
CA LYS A 60 -3.39 30.27 -17.30
C LYS A 60 -2.72 30.20 -15.92
N PHE A 61 -1.43 29.88 -15.84
CA PHE A 61 -0.76 29.52 -14.58
C PHE A 61 0.39 30.46 -14.21
N GLY A 62 0.72 31.42 -15.08
CA GLY A 62 1.82 32.35 -14.86
C GLY A 62 3.19 31.70 -15.09
N GLU A 63 4.20 32.28 -14.42
CA GLU A 63 5.59 31.80 -14.44
C GLU A 63 5.77 30.60 -13.50
N TYR A 64 6.34 29.51 -14.00
CA TYR A 64 6.65 28.33 -13.19
C TYR A 64 7.95 27.64 -13.62
N ILE A 65 8.48 26.81 -12.72
CA ILE A 65 9.73 26.08 -12.92
C ILE A 65 9.47 24.81 -13.73
N VAL A 66 10.30 24.61 -14.77
CA VAL A 66 10.36 23.38 -15.56
C VAL A 66 11.75 22.76 -15.49
N TRP A 67 11.77 21.43 -15.60
CA TRP A 67 12.96 20.61 -15.56
C TRP A 67 13.10 19.79 -16.83
N PRO A 68 14.33 19.56 -17.31
CA PRO A 68 14.58 18.71 -18.46
C PRO A 68 14.19 17.26 -18.17
N GLU A 69 13.79 16.50 -19.19
CA GLU A 69 13.40 15.09 -19.05
C GLU A 69 14.50 14.23 -18.41
N GLU A 70 15.76 14.53 -18.72
CA GLU A 70 16.95 13.84 -18.25
C GLU A 70 17.16 13.95 -16.74
N ILE A 71 16.54 14.95 -16.08
CA ILE A 71 16.70 15.17 -14.63
C ILE A 71 16.24 13.97 -13.80
N LYS A 72 15.35 13.14 -14.35
CA LYS A 72 14.81 11.94 -13.68
C LYS A 72 15.90 10.91 -13.36
N GLN A 73 17.00 10.93 -14.10
CA GLN A 73 18.15 10.03 -13.91
C GLN A 73 19.22 10.64 -12.98
N HIS A 74 18.98 11.83 -12.44
CA HIS A 74 19.93 12.48 -11.55
C HIS A 74 19.94 11.77 -10.20
N ARG A 75 21.16 11.55 -9.64
CA ARG A 75 21.41 10.92 -8.32
C ARG A 75 20.59 11.46 -7.15
N LEU A 76 20.06 12.68 -7.30
CA LEU A 76 19.14 13.27 -6.33
C LEU A 76 17.89 12.41 -6.12
N PHE A 77 17.38 11.84 -7.21
CA PHE A 77 16.17 11.02 -7.19
C PHE A 77 16.47 9.53 -6.95
N ASP A 78 17.73 9.11 -7.05
CA ASP A 78 18.16 7.72 -6.86
C ASP A 78 18.23 7.30 -5.38
N SER A 79 18.30 8.24 -4.43
CA SER A 79 18.38 7.88 -3.02
C SER A 79 17.03 7.34 -2.51
N GLU A 80 16.99 6.05 -2.19
CA GLU A 80 15.86 5.35 -1.53
C GLU A 80 15.36 6.05 -0.26
N SER A 81 16.22 6.83 0.40
CA SER A 81 15.91 7.54 1.66
C SER A 81 14.90 8.68 1.53
N PHE A 82 14.53 9.08 0.31
CA PHE A 82 13.55 10.15 0.05
C PHE A 82 12.37 9.67 -0.81
N ILE A 83 12.18 8.36 -0.92
CA ILE A 83 11.07 7.77 -1.66
C ILE A 83 10.03 7.30 -0.66
N PHE A 84 8.98 8.11 -0.49
CA PHE A 84 7.79 7.70 0.24
C PHE A 84 6.82 7.00 -0.73
N LEU A 85 6.49 5.76 -0.39
CA LEU A 85 5.57 4.90 -1.10
C LEU A 85 4.19 4.92 -0.45
N THR A 86 3.17 5.05 -1.27
CA THR A 86 1.78 4.78 -0.90
C THR A 86 1.54 3.28 -0.73
N ALA A 87 0.45 2.91 -0.05
CA ALA A 87 0.01 1.52 0.06
C ALA A 87 -0.15 0.83 -1.32
N SER A 88 -0.62 1.57 -2.33
CA SER A 88 -0.71 1.07 -3.71
C SER A 88 0.65 0.67 -4.28
N GLN A 89 1.69 1.46 -4.00
CA GLN A 89 3.04 1.21 -4.52
C GLN A 89 3.75 0.09 -3.75
N LEU A 90 3.53 0.00 -2.44
CA LEU A 90 4.01 -1.13 -1.64
C LEU A 90 3.41 -2.45 -2.12
N GLY A 91 2.10 -2.49 -2.39
CA GLY A 91 1.40 -3.70 -2.84
C GLY A 91 1.67 -4.13 -4.28
N LYS A 92 2.13 -3.22 -5.14
CA LYS A 92 2.28 -3.45 -6.58
C LYS A 92 3.17 -4.67 -6.91
N SER A 93 4.31 -4.82 -6.22
CA SER A 93 5.24 -5.94 -6.46
C SER A 93 4.65 -7.30 -6.09
N TYR A 94 3.68 -7.32 -5.18
CA TYR A 94 3.02 -8.53 -4.68
C TYR A 94 1.64 -8.75 -5.32
N LYS A 95 1.25 -7.93 -6.31
CA LYS A 95 -0.10 -7.91 -6.91
C LYS A 95 -1.21 -7.73 -5.88
N ILE A 96 -0.93 -7.04 -4.78
CA ILE A 96 -1.89 -6.76 -3.71
C ILE A 96 -2.55 -5.39 -3.96
N PRO A 97 -3.89 -5.30 -4.08
CA PRO A 97 -4.58 -4.03 -4.24
C PRO A 97 -4.38 -3.11 -3.03
N ALA A 98 -4.41 -1.79 -3.27
CA ALA A 98 -4.20 -0.77 -2.23
C ALA A 98 -5.12 -0.94 -1.00
N LYS A 99 -6.40 -1.28 -1.23
CA LYS A 99 -7.36 -1.52 -0.14
C LYS A 99 -6.92 -2.66 0.77
N ARG A 100 -6.46 -3.78 0.19
CA ARG A 100 -5.95 -4.93 0.93
C ARG A 100 -4.63 -4.60 1.63
N MET A 101 -3.73 -3.87 0.96
CA MET A 101 -2.48 -3.42 1.55
C MET A 101 -2.72 -2.54 2.79
N ASN A 102 -3.67 -1.61 2.74
CA ASN A 102 -4.02 -0.80 3.91
C ASN A 102 -4.54 -1.65 5.07
N LEU A 103 -5.34 -2.68 4.80
CA LEU A 103 -5.80 -3.57 5.87
C LEU A 103 -4.64 -4.36 6.49
N ILE A 104 -3.67 -4.81 5.69
CA ILE A 104 -2.43 -5.47 6.20
C ILE A 104 -1.63 -4.50 7.07
N LEU A 105 -1.42 -3.26 6.62
CA LEU A 105 -0.74 -2.23 7.41
C LEU A 105 -1.51 -1.91 8.70
N SER A 106 -2.83 -2.04 8.68
CA SER A 106 -3.68 -1.86 9.86
C SER A 106 -3.56 -3.02 10.84
N GLU A 107 -3.44 -4.24 10.34
CA GLU A 107 -3.24 -5.46 11.14
C GLU A 107 -1.88 -5.44 11.84
N LEU A 108 -0.83 -4.97 11.15
CA LEU A 108 0.48 -4.70 11.77
C LEU A 108 0.46 -3.55 12.79
N GLY A 109 -0.70 -2.89 12.95
CA GLY A 109 -0.89 -1.78 13.87
C GLY A 109 -0.21 -0.48 13.41
N TRP A 110 0.20 -0.37 12.15
CA TRP A 110 0.91 0.81 11.63
C TRP A 110 -0.05 1.95 11.24
N ILE A 111 -1.27 1.60 10.83
CA ILE A 111 -2.36 2.54 10.56
C ILE A 111 -3.65 2.07 11.22
N GLU A 112 -4.60 2.98 11.37
CA GLU A 112 -5.94 2.70 11.87
C GLU A 112 -6.99 3.31 10.94
N ARG A 113 -8.18 2.70 10.90
CA ARG A 113 -9.31 3.22 10.13
C ARG A 113 -9.72 4.58 10.70
N PHE A 114 -9.87 5.55 9.81
CA PHE A 114 -10.48 6.84 10.12
C PHE A 114 -11.83 6.96 9.40
N HIS A 115 -12.66 7.93 9.79
CA HIS A 115 -14.01 8.13 9.22
C HIS A 115 -13.96 8.15 7.68
N HIS A 116 -12.94 8.80 7.12
CA HIS A 116 -12.63 8.84 5.70
C HIS A 116 -11.11 8.74 5.52
N GLY A 117 -10.58 7.54 5.26
CA GLY A 117 -9.15 7.31 5.03
C GLY A 117 -8.46 6.56 6.16
N TRP A 118 -7.14 6.77 6.28
CA TRP A 118 -6.27 6.04 7.18
C TRP A 118 -5.40 6.98 7.98
N LYS A 119 -5.39 6.77 9.30
CA LYS A 119 -4.57 7.54 10.23
C LYS A 119 -3.35 6.74 10.65
N LEU A 120 -2.21 7.40 10.70
CA LEU A 120 -0.94 6.83 11.14
C LEU A 120 -0.92 6.65 12.67
N THR A 121 -0.51 5.48 13.14
CA THR A 121 -0.37 5.18 14.58
C THR A 121 1.04 5.52 15.07
N LEU A 122 1.27 5.41 16.38
CA LEU A 122 2.61 5.54 16.97
C LEU A 122 3.60 4.49 16.45
N LEU A 123 3.14 3.24 16.25
CA LEU A 123 3.96 2.17 15.67
C LEU A 123 4.30 2.47 14.20
N GLY A 124 3.33 2.99 13.43
CA GLY A 124 3.55 3.42 12.06
C GLY A 124 4.59 4.54 11.96
N GLN A 125 4.54 5.51 12.87
CA GLN A 125 5.56 6.56 12.97
C GLN A 125 6.94 6.00 13.31
N ALA A 126 7.01 5.02 14.22
CA ALA A 126 8.28 4.41 14.64
C ALA A 126 8.99 3.66 13.50
N VAL A 127 8.25 3.11 12.53
CA VAL A 127 8.83 2.51 11.31
C VAL A 127 9.06 3.53 10.18
N GLY A 128 8.88 4.82 10.46
CA GLY A 128 9.17 5.91 9.54
C GLY A 128 8.00 6.35 8.65
N GLY A 129 6.78 5.88 8.91
CA GLY A 129 5.60 6.29 8.18
C GLY A 129 5.31 7.80 8.32
N GLN A 130 4.70 8.39 7.29
CA GLN A 130 4.29 9.79 7.28
C GLN A 130 2.80 9.93 6.97
N GLN A 131 2.13 10.79 7.74
CA GLN A 131 0.74 11.16 7.50
C GLN A 131 0.66 12.25 6.45
N VAL A 132 -0.14 12.02 5.42
CA VAL A 132 -0.45 12.97 4.35
C VAL A 132 -1.96 13.09 4.23
N GLU A 133 -2.43 14.17 3.60
CA GLU A 133 -3.83 14.41 3.28
C GLU A 133 -3.97 14.63 1.77
N HIS A 134 -5.01 14.07 1.17
CA HIS A 134 -5.27 14.26 -0.25
C HIS A 134 -5.79 15.68 -0.52
N GLU A 135 -5.12 16.45 -1.39
CA GLU A 135 -5.38 17.88 -1.57
C GLU A 135 -6.84 18.23 -1.92
N SER A 136 -7.51 17.38 -2.72
CA SER A 136 -8.88 17.67 -3.17
C SER A 136 -9.98 17.15 -2.25
N THR A 137 -9.70 16.13 -1.44
CA THR A 137 -10.72 15.45 -0.63
C THR A 137 -10.49 15.59 0.87
N GLY A 138 -9.32 16.08 1.28
CA GLY A 138 -8.89 16.15 2.68
C GLY A 138 -8.70 14.79 3.34
N MET A 139 -8.76 13.69 2.58
CA MET A 139 -8.70 12.35 3.16
C MET A 139 -7.29 12.03 3.64
N PRO A 140 -7.08 11.69 4.93
CA PRO A 140 -5.79 11.24 5.43
C PRO A 140 -5.38 9.90 4.81
N TYR A 141 -4.10 9.78 4.47
CA TYR A 141 -3.45 8.55 4.05
C TYR A 141 -1.99 8.50 4.53
N ALA A 142 -1.44 7.30 4.66
CA ALA A 142 -0.05 7.11 5.06
C ALA A 142 0.87 6.86 3.85
N GLN A 143 2.09 7.35 3.93
CA GLN A 143 3.19 6.98 3.05
C GLN A 143 4.36 6.39 3.84
N TRP A 144 5.18 5.58 3.17
CA TRP A 144 6.18 4.75 3.81
C TRP A 144 7.52 4.82 3.11
N PRO A 145 8.63 4.92 3.82
CA PRO A 145 9.94 4.89 3.19
C PRO A 145 10.25 3.47 2.70
N GLU A 146 11.09 3.31 1.67
CA GLU A 146 11.38 1.99 1.05
C GLU A 146 11.87 0.94 2.07
N GLN A 147 12.51 1.39 3.15
CA GLN A 147 13.07 0.54 4.19
C GLN A 147 12.02 -0.31 4.90
N VAL A 148 10.73 0.06 4.89
CA VAL A 148 9.68 -0.76 5.50
C VAL A 148 9.55 -2.15 4.87
N ARG A 149 9.99 -2.32 3.61
CA ARG A 149 10.02 -3.63 2.96
C ARG A 149 10.95 -4.64 3.65
N HIS A 150 11.94 -4.14 4.39
CA HIS A 150 12.90 -4.94 5.14
C HIS A 150 12.42 -5.25 6.56
N ASN A 151 11.28 -4.70 7.00
CA ASN A 151 10.69 -5.04 8.28
C ASN A 151 10.32 -6.53 8.32
N LEU A 152 10.76 -7.22 9.37
CA LEU A 152 10.60 -8.67 9.51
C LEU A 152 9.14 -9.12 9.44
N GLN A 153 8.25 -8.46 10.19
CA GLN A 153 6.83 -8.82 10.26
C GLN A 153 6.14 -8.52 8.94
N PHE A 154 6.38 -7.33 8.37
CA PHE A 154 5.82 -6.96 7.07
C PHE A 154 6.21 -7.96 5.98
N LYS A 155 7.49 -8.30 5.88
CA LYS A 155 7.99 -9.27 4.91
C LYS A 155 7.38 -10.65 5.12
N ALA A 156 7.33 -11.15 6.35
CA ALA A 156 6.76 -12.46 6.67
C ALA A 156 5.27 -12.56 6.28
N THR A 157 4.47 -11.53 6.61
CA THR A 157 3.04 -11.48 6.25
C THR A 157 2.84 -11.48 4.74
N LEU A 158 3.62 -10.68 4.00
CA LEU A 158 3.50 -10.63 2.54
C LEU A 158 3.96 -11.91 1.85
N GLU A 159 5.02 -12.55 2.33
CA GLU A 159 5.47 -13.83 1.80
C GLU A 159 4.44 -14.94 2.04
N LYS A 160 3.80 -14.97 3.22
CA LYS A 160 2.73 -15.93 3.54
C LYS A 160 1.53 -15.74 2.61
N LEU A 161 1.08 -14.50 2.42
CA LEU A 161 -0.01 -14.18 1.47
C LEU A 161 0.35 -14.48 0.00
N SER A 162 1.59 -14.23 -0.41
CA SER A 162 2.05 -14.55 -1.77
C SER A 162 2.07 -16.05 -2.03
N LYS A 163 2.55 -16.85 -1.07
CA LYS A 163 2.52 -18.31 -1.14
C LYS A 163 1.09 -18.84 -1.25
N HIS A 164 0.17 -18.34 -0.45
CA HIS A 164 -1.24 -18.72 -0.56
C HIS A 164 -1.80 -18.44 -1.96
N ASN A 165 -1.53 -17.25 -2.52
CA ASN A 165 -1.96 -16.90 -3.87
C ASN A 165 -1.38 -17.80 -4.97
N GLU A 166 -0.12 -18.22 -4.86
CA GLU A 166 0.47 -19.20 -5.78
C GLU A 166 -0.23 -20.57 -5.67
N HIS A 167 -0.58 -20.95 -4.44
CA HIS A 167 -1.20 -22.22 -4.13
C HIS A 167 -2.69 -22.28 -4.54
N LEU A 168 -3.37 -21.13 -4.68
CA LEU A 168 -4.75 -21.05 -5.22
C LEU A 168 -4.88 -21.59 -6.65
N SER A 169 -3.78 -21.62 -7.41
CA SER A 169 -3.75 -22.17 -8.78
C SER A 169 -3.58 -23.69 -8.83
N LYS A 170 -3.35 -24.33 -7.68
CA LYS A 170 -3.21 -25.79 -7.55
C LYS A 170 -4.53 -26.37 -7.04
N GLU A 171 -4.92 -27.53 -7.56
CA GLU A 171 -6.12 -28.23 -7.11
C GLU A 171 -6.03 -28.59 -5.61
N ALA A 172 -7.16 -28.55 -4.90
CA ALA A 172 -7.24 -28.83 -3.46
C ALA A 172 -6.63 -30.19 -3.09
N ASP A 173 -6.75 -31.17 -3.99
CA ASP A 173 -6.22 -32.53 -3.84
C ASP A 173 -4.68 -32.57 -3.72
N PHE A 174 -3.96 -31.55 -4.20
CA PHE A 174 -2.50 -31.46 -4.07
C PHE A 174 -2.04 -31.28 -2.61
N PHE A 175 -2.85 -30.61 -1.77
CA PHE A 175 -2.52 -30.36 -0.36
C PHE A 175 -2.99 -31.51 0.54
N ILE A 176 -4.18 -32.05 0.25
CA ILE A 176 -4.72 -33.23 0.94
C ILE A 176 -3.79 -34.43 0.74
N ALA A 177 -3.27 -34.64 -0.48
CA ALA A 177 -2.36 -35.75 -0.78
C ALA A 177 -1.00 -35.68 -0.05
N ASN A 178 -0.56 -34.49 0.39
CA ASN A 178 0.69 -34.30 1.13
C ASN A 178 0.49 -34.17 2.65
N GLY A 179 -0.75 -34.25 3.16
CA GLY A 179 -1.06 -34.20 4.59
C GLY A 179 -0.67 -32.89 5.29
N GLY A 180 -0.47 -31.80 4.53
CA GLY A 180 -0.05 -30.51 5.08
C GLY A 180 -1.23 -29.55 5.21
N LEU A 181 -1.45 -29.01 6.41
CA LEU A 181 -2.39 -27.91 6.63
C LEU A 181 -1.77 -26.58 6.22
N CYS A 182 -2.59 -25.68 5.66
CA CYS A 182 -2.24 -24.30 5.40
C CYS A 182 -2.45 -23.47 6.68
N GLU A 183 -1.43 -22.75 7.11
CA GLU A 183 -1.52 -21.88 8.28
C GLU A 183 -2.07 -20.50 7.89
N CYS A 184 -3.13 -20.05 8.54
CA CYS A 184 -3.74 -18.73 8.36
C CYS A 184 -3.01 -17.66 9.17
N LEU A 185 -3.26 -16.39 8.87
CA LEU A 185 -2.63 -15.25 9.55
C LEU A 185 -3.07 -15.12 11.02
N ASP A 186 -4.29 -15.54 11.33
CA ASP A 186 -4.84 -15.53 12.69
C ASP A 186 -4.44 -16.76 13.54
N GLY A 187 -3.71 -17.70 12.92
CA GLY A 187 -3.24 -18.93 13.56
C GLY A 187 -4.07 -20.18 13.27
N HIS A 188 -5.19 -20.09 12.52
CA HIS A 188 -5.90 -21.30 12.09
C HIS A 188 -5.05 -22.19 11.19
N GLN A 189 -5.37 -23.49 11.18
CA GLN A 189 -4.81 -24.45 10.23
C GLN A 189 -5.94 -25.07 9.43
N VAL A 190 -5.88 -24.92 8.11
CA VAL A 190 -6.97 -25.28 7.19
C VAL A 190 -6.48 -26.19 6.07
N GLU A 191 -7.39 -26.96 5.51
CA GLU A 191 -7.05 -28.07 4.59
C GLU A 191 -6.76 -27.63 3.15
N SER A 192 -7.01 -26.36 2.80
CA SER A 192 -6.76 -25.85 1.46
C SER A 192 -6.34 -24.39 1.43
N ALA A 193 -5.61 -24.00 0.39
CA ALA A 193 -5.24 -22.61 0.15
C ALA A 193 -6.46 -21.70 -0.06
N ALA A 194 -7.58 -22.24 -0.56
CA ALA A 194 -8.83 -21.51 -0.72
C ALA A 194 -9.46 -21.15 0.63
N LEU A 195 -9.51 -22.11 1.56
CA LEU A 195 -9.95 -21.85 2.93
C LEU A 195 -9.03 -20.84 3.62
N ALA A 196 -7.71 -20.96 3.43
CA ALA A 196 -6.75 -20.04 4.02
C ALA A 196 -6.93 -18.61 3.49
N GLU A 197 -7.24 -18.46 2.19
CA GLU A 197 -7.50 -17.14 1.60
C GLU A 197 -8.79 -16.51 2.15
N ILE A 198 -9.85 -17.31 2.34
CA ILE A 198 -11.11 -16.84 2.95
C ILE A 198 -10.89 -16.42 4.40
N ASP A 199 -10.22 -17.27 5.19
CA ASP A 199 -9.87 -17.00 6.58
C ASP A 199 -9.06 -15.71 6.71
N ASN A 200 -7.96 -15.60 5.95
CA ASN A 200 -7.11 -14.41 5.93
C ASN A 200 -7.89 -13.15 5.54
N TRP A 201 -8.84 -13.28 4.61
CA TRP A 201 -9.70 -12.16 4.23
C TRP A 201 -10.63 -11.73 5.37
N LEU A 202 -11.27 -12.69 6.05
CA LEU A 202 -12.12 -12.43 7.21
C LEU A 202 -11.32 -11.78 8.35
N TYR A 203 -10.16 -12.34 8.68
CA TYR A 203 -9.25 -11.82 9.69
C TYR A 203 -8.78 -10.40 9.38
N ILE A 204 -8.18 -10.16 8.21
CA ILE A 204 -7.67 -8.85 7.80
C ILE A 204 -8.81 -7.81 7.68
N ALA A 205 -10.03 -8.24 7.36
CA ALA A 205 -11.20 -7.37 7.31
C ALA A 205 -11.72 -6.97 8.72
N GLY A 206 -11.26 -7.64 9.77
CA GLY A 206 -11.74 -7.48 11.14
C GLY A 206 -13.10 -8.16 11.38
N ILE A 207 -13.44 -9.16 10.58
CA ILE A 207 -14.70 -9.89 10.69
C ILE A 207 -14.48 -11.06 11.65
N SER A 208 -15.15 -11.02 12.80
CA SER A 208 -15.18 -12.15 13.73
C SER A 208 -15.74 -13.37 13.03
N HIS A 209 -15.02 -14.48 13.09
CA HIS A 209 -15.42 -15.73 12.50
C HIS A 209 -14.92 -16.92 13.33
N ALA A 210 -15.48 -18.09 13.09
CA ALA A 210 -15.03 -19.35 13.65
C ALA A 210 -14.85 -20.38 12.54
N TYR A 211 -13.75 -21.12 12.56
CA TYR A 211 -13.48 -22.22 11.63
C TYR A 211 -14.02 -23.54 12.18
N ARG A 212 -14.69 -24.35 11.35
CA ARG A 212 -15.23 -25.68 11.73
C ARG A 212 -16.17 -25.70 12.94
N ARG A 213 -16.99 -24.66 13.08
CA ARG A 213 -18.02 -24.63 14.13
C ARG A 213 -19.09 -25.67 13.82
N GLU A 214 -19.38 -26.53 14.78
CA GLU A 214 -20.52 -27.45 14.72
C GLU A 214 -21.84 -26.67 14.75
N ILE A 215 -22.75 -27.03 13.85
CA ILE A 215 -24.07 -26.43 13.76
C ILE A 215 -25.03 -27.26 14.63
N PRO A 216 -25.89 -26.63 15.46
CA PRO A 216 -26.93 -27.36 16.16
C PRO A 216 -27.87 -28.06 15.16
N THR A 217 -27.98 -29.37 15.27
CA THR A 217 -28.80 -30.20 14.36
C THR A 217 -30.05 -30.79 15.01
N GLU A 218 -30.32 -30.45 16.27
CA GLU A 218 -31.53 -30.85 16.98
C GLU A 218 -32.67 -29.88 16.68
N LEU A 219 -33.69 -30.31 15.92
CA LEU A 219 -34.93 -29.57 15.73
C LEU A 219 -35.88 -29.88 16.89
N ASP A 220 -36.30 -28.85 17.63
CA ASP A 220 -37.23 -28.98 18.77
C ASP A 220 -38.65 -29.45 18.38
N HIS A 221 -39.01 -29.48 17.09
CA HIS A 221 -40.38 -29.78 16.65
C HIS A 221 -40.48 -30.73 15.44
N GLY A 222 -39.97 -31.95 15.57
CA GLY A 222 -40.50 -33.08 14.79
C GLY A 222 -39.47 -33.98 14.12
N THR A 223 -39.23 -35.13 14.75
CA THR A 223 -38.97 -36.44 14.14
C THR A 223 -37.79 -36.70 13.20
N GLU A 224 -36.96 -35.71 12.86
CA GLU A 224 -35.69 -35.97 12.15
C GLU A 224 -34.49 -35.55 13.01
N LYS A 225 -33.89 -36.53 13.69
CA LYS A 225 -32.57 -36.38 14.28
C LYS A 225 -31.53 -36.53 13.19
N ILE A 226 -30.82 -35.47 12.84
CA ILE A 226 -29.58 -35.58 12.06
C ILE A 226 -28.58 -36.32 12.97
N LYS A 227 -28.12 -37.50 12.55
CA LYS A 227 -27.26 -38.39 13.37
C LYS A 227 -25.79 -38.01 13.37
N GLU A 228 -25.38 -37.13 12.45
CA GLU A 228 -23.98 -36.75 12.25
C GLU A 228 -23.77 -35.28 12.63
N SER A 229 -22.65 -35.01 13.29
CA SER A 229 -22.21 -33.63 13.54
C SER A 229 -21.85 -32.98 12.21
N ILE A 230 -22.51 -31.87 11.88
CA ILE A 230 -22.23 -31.08 10.68
C ILE A 230 -21.51 -29.82 11.11
N SER A 231 -20.33 -29.57 10.56
CA SER A 231 -19.57 -28.33 10.75
C SER A 231 -19.63 -27.47 9.50
N CYS A 232 -19.81 -26.15 9.67
CA CYS A 232 -19.55 -25.20 8.57
C CYS A 232 -18.06 -24.92 8.43
N ASP A 233 -17.62 -24.56 7.22
CA ASP A 233 -16.25 -24.08 7.01
C ASP A 233 -15.97 -22.82 7.83
N PHE A 234 -16.82 -21.80 7.69
CA PHE A 234 -16.74 -20.56 8.46
C PHE A 234 -18.09 -20.15 9.02
N TYR A 235 -18.14 -19.87 10.32
CA TYR A 235 -19.29 -19.28 11.00
C TYR A 235 -19.05 -17.82 11.33
N LEU A 236 -19.98 -16.93 10.96
CA LEU A 236 -19.91 -15.50 11.25
C LEU A 236 -20.94 -15.14 12.33
N PRO A 237 -20.55 -14.95 13.61
CA PRO A 237 -21.49 -14.70 14.72
C PRO A 237 -22.30 -13.41 14.58
N ASN A 238 -21.76 -12.41 13.89
CA ASN A 238 -22.40 -11.10 13.69
C ASN A 238 -22.67 -10.81 12.20
N GLY A 239 -22.70 -11.86 11.37
CA GLY A 239 -22.89 -11.77 9.92
C GLY A 239 -24.34 -11.65 9.49
#